data_AF-A0A951YK80-F1
#
_entry.id   AF-A0A951YK80-F1
#
_cell.length_a   1.000
_cell.length_b   1.000
_cell.length_c   1.000
_cell.angle_alpha   90.00
_cell.angle_beta   90.00
_cell.angle_gamma   90.00
#
_symmetry.space_group_name_H-M   'P 1'
#
loop_
_entity.id
_entity.type
_entity.pdbx_description
1 polymer ?
#
loop_
_entity_poly.entity_id
_entity_poly.type
_entity_poly.pdbx_seq_one_letter_code
_entity_poly.pdbx_strand_id
1 'polypeptide(L)' 'MVSFSTGEEVLYRGERYVISTTSPQPPYQYRLLASTPDGARVVWALASELGKMERYTTARDDTKAYKSSAPGAARPD' A
#
# COMPACT_ATOMS: atom_id res chain seq x y z
N MET A 1 10.40 -13.78 16.11
CA MET A 1 10.34 -13.88 14.63
C MET A 1 9.16 -13.03 14.17
N VAL A 2 9.37 -12.07 13.28
CA VAL A 2 8.27 -11.22 12.80
C VAL A 2 7.60 -11.96 11.65
N SER A 3 6.33 -12.31 11.84
CA SER A 3 5.48 -12.88 10.80
C SER A 3 4.59 -11.79 10.22
N PHE A 4 4.43 -11.85 8.90
CA PHE A 4 3.52 -10.98 8.15
C PHE A 4 2.44 -11.82 7.45
N SER A 5 1.28 -11.20 7.24
CA SER A 5 0.11 -11.87 6.66
C SER A 5 -0.28 -11.27 5.31
N THR A 6 -0.92 -12.07 4.45
CA THR A 6 -1.58 -11.55 3.25
C THR A 6 -2.61 -10.48 3.61
N GLY A 7 -2.59 -9.36 2.88
CA GLY A 7 -3.41 -8.18 3.15
C GLY A 7 -2.78 -7.19 4.14
N GLU A 8 -1.66 -7.53 4.77
CA GLU A 8 -0.96 -6.61 5.68
C GLU A 8 -0.18 -5.55 4.90
N GLU A 9 -0.28 -4.31 5.37
CA GLU A 9 0.51 -3.18 4.88
C GLU A 9 1.89 -3.16 5.55
N VAL A 10 2.93 -3.08 4.74
CA VAL A 10 4.33 -3.10 5.17
C VAL A 10 5.13 -2.00 4.47
N LEU A 11 6.23 -1.62 5.08
CA LEU A 11 7.23 -0.75 4.47
C LEU A 11 8.32 -1.59 3.82
N TYR A 12 8.59 -1.34 2.55
CA TYR A 12 9.73 -1.90 1.83
C TYR A 12 10.50 -0.77 1.18
N ARG A 13 11.79 -0.62 1.53
CA ARG A 13 12.65 0.48 1.06
C ARG A 13 12.06 1.90 1.29
N GLY A 14 11.27 2.07 2.34
CA GLY A 14 10.63 3.35 2.68
C GLY A 14 9.32 3.63 1.93
N GLU A 15 8.88 2.74 1.05
CA GLU A 15 7.59 2.83 0.35
C GLU A 15 6.57 1.85 0.95
N ARG A 16 5.28 2.20 0.87
CA ARG A 16 4.16 1.35 1.33
C ARG A 16 3.83 0.28 0.29
N TYR A 17 3.74 -0.96 0.74
CA TYR A 17 3.26 -2.09 -0.05
C TYR A 17 2.26 -2.92 0.75
N VAL A 18 1.41 -3.66 0.06
CA VAL A 18 0.52 -4.68 0.62
C VAL A 18 1.06 -6.06 0.28
N ILE A 19 1.06 -6.97 1.24
CA ILE A 19 1.44 -8.36 0.99
C ILE A 19 0.30 -9.06 0.25
N SER A 20 0.56 -9.53 -0.96
CA SER A 20 -0.40 -10.28 -1.76
C SER A 20 -0.25 -11.79 -1.60
N THR A 21 0.96 -12.28 -1.30
CA THR A 21 1.21 -13.71 -1.14
C THR A 21 2.37 -13.93 -0.19
N THR A 22 2.19 -14.90 0.71
CA THR A 22 3.25 -15.42 1.58
C THR A 22 3.68 -16.80 1.05
N SER A 23 4.87 -16.88 0.45
CA SER A 23 5.46 -18.16 0.05
C SER A 23 6.31 -18.71 1.20
N PRO A 24 6.12 -19.98 1.60
CA PRO A 24 6.97 -20.59 2.62
C PRO A 24 8.36 -20.97 2.09
N GLN A 25 8.60 -20.86 0.78
CA GLN A 25 9.79 -21.40 0.12
C GLN A 25 10.85 -20.28 -0.13
N PRO A 26 12.07 -20.40 0.42
CA PRO A 26 13.16 -19.46 0.15
C PRO A 26 13.57 -19.48 -1.34
N PRO A 27 14.13 -18.37 -1.90
CA PRO A 27 14.72 -17.22 -1.22
C PRO A 27 13.80 -16.00 -1.02
N TYR A 28 12.57 -15.97 -1.55
CA TYR A 28 11.66 -14.81 -1.38
C TYR A 28 10.35 -15.25 -0.73
N GLN A 29 10.04 -14.67 0.42
CA GLN A 29 8.91 -15.11 1.24
C GLN A 29 7.64 -14.30 1.01
N TYR A 30 7.76 -13.05 0.54
CA TYR A 30 6.62 -12.14 0.42
C TYR A 30 6.54 -11.50 -0.96
N ARG A 31 5.37 -11.63 -1.59
CA ARG A 31 5.00 -10.87 -2.78
C ARG A 31 4.30 -9.59 -2.34
N LEU A 32 4.88 -8.46 -2.71
CA LEU A 32 4.40 -7.12 -2.38
C LEU A 32 3.72 -6.48 -3.58
N LEU A 33 2.63 -5.75 -3.33
CA LEU A 33 1.90 -4.95 -4.31
C LEU A 33 1.84 -3.50 -3.84
N ALA A 34 2.14 -2.56 -4.72
CA ALA A 34 1.88 -1.14 -4.50
C ALA A 34 1.07 -0.57 -5.67
N SER A 35 0.02 0.18 -5.36
CA SER A 35 -0.72 0.95 -6.35
C SER A 35 0.02 2.25 -6.61
N THR A 36 0.57 2.40 -7.82
CA THR A 36 1.21 3.64 -8.27
C THR A 36 0.32 4.32 -9.32
N PRO A 37 0.46 5.62 -9.57
CA PRO A 37 -0.30 6.30 -10.63
C PRO A 37 -0.06 5.75 -12.04
N ASP A 38 1.04 5.03 -12.26
CA ASP A 38 1.37 4.35 -13.53
C ASP A 38 0.81 2.92 -13.60
N GLY A 39 0.37 2.36 -12.47
CA GLY A 39 -0.19 1.01 -12.39
C GLY A 39 0.25 0.25 -11.14
N ALA A 40 -0.08 -1.05 -11.10
CA ALA A 40 0.29 -1.92 -9.99
C ALA A 40 1.77 -2.34 -10.10
N ARG A 41 2.56 -2.02 -9.07
CA ARG A 41 3.95 -2.45 -8.93
C ARG A 41 4.01 -3.74 -8.12
N VAL A 42 4.71 -4.75 -8.62
CA VAL A 42 4.90 -6.04 -7.95
C VAL A 42 6.37 -6.24 -7.63
N VAL A 43 6.71 -6.53 -6.37
CA VAL A 43 8.08 -6.86 -5.96
C VAL A 43 8.11 -8.06 -5.01
N TRP A 44 9.25 -8.73 -4.91
CA TRP A 44 9.48 -9.83 -3.97
C TRP A 44 10.48 -9.39 -2.90
N ALA A 45 10.21 -9.71 -1.64
CA ALA A 45 11.03 -9.28 -0.51
C ALA A 45 11.20 -10.38 0.55
N LEU A 46 12.28 -10.27 1.31
CA LEU A 46 12.54 -11.06 2.51
C LEU A 46 11.87 -10.44 3.74
N ALA A 47 11.51 -11.26 4.74
CA ALA A 47 10.98 -10.78 6.02
C ALA A 47 11.89 -9.71 6.66
N SER A 48 13.21 -9.89 6.57
CA SER A 48 14.21 -8.99 7.15
C SER A 48 14.28 -7.62 6.46
N GLU A 49 13.74 -7.49 5.26
CA GLU A 49 13.67 -6.21 4.53
C GLU A 49 12.34 -5.47 4.76
N LEU A 50 11.37 -6.12 5.41
CA LEU A 50 10.05 -5.55 5.67
C LEU A 50 10.03 -4.83 7.02
N GLY A 51 9.64 -3.56 6.99
CA GLY A 51 9.25 -2.82 8.18
C GLY A 51 7.76 -2.99 8.46
N LYS A 52 7.38 -3.22 9.72
CA LYS A 52 5.98 -3.10 10.11
C LYS A 52 5.55 -1.64 10.01
N MET A 53 4.39 -1.39 9.41
CA MET A 53 3.74 -0.11 9.60
C MET A 53 3.24 -0.07 11.04
N GLU A 54 3.75 0.87 11.84
CA GLU A 54 3.13 1.12 13.14
C GLU A 54 1.67 1.47 12.92
N ARG A 55 0.80 0.77 13.65
CA ARG A 55 -0.65 0.91 13.55
C ARG A 55 -1.00 2.39 13.63
N TYR A 56 -1.72 2.91 12.63
CA TYR A 56 -2.23 4.27 12.65
C TYR A 56 -3.21 4.42 13.82
N THR A 57 -2.70 4.76 15.01
CA THR A 57 -3.53 5.23 16.13
C THR A 57 -3.98 6.67 15.92
N THR A 58 -3.51 7.31 14.85
CA THR A 58 -3.94 8.61 14.39
C THR A 58 -4.54 8.46 13.01
N ALA A 59 -5.80 8.86 12.84
CA ALA A 59 -6.43 8.96 11.52
C ALA A 59 -5.55 9.86 10.63
N ARG A 60 -4.86 9.25 9.68
CA ARG A 60 -4.09 9.98 8.68
C ARG A 60 -5.01 10.15 7.49
N ASP A 61 -5.34 11.40 7.19
CA ASP A 61 -6.16 11.77 6.04
C ASP A 61 -5.35 11.44 4.77
N ASP A 62 -5.45 10.19 4.32
CA ASP A 62 -4.84 9.69 3.08
C ASP A 62 -5.72 10.07 1.85
N THR A 63 -6.75 10.89 2.06
CA THR A 63 -7.49 11.53 0.97
C THR A 63 -6.64 12.68 0.43
N LYS A 64 -5.62 12.35 -0.38
CA LYS A 64 -5.13 13.33 -1.35
C LYS A 64 -6.34 13.78 -2.13
N ALA A 65 -6.73 15.04 -1.90
CA ALA A 65 -7.86 15.70 -2.51
C ALA A 65 -7.97 15.28 -3.97
N TYR A 66 -8.86 14.32 -4.26
CA TYR A 66 -9.41 14.21 -5.59
C TYR A 66 -10.06 15.57 -5.76
N LYS A 67 -9.45 16.45 -6.56
CA LYS A 67 -10.13 17.61 -7.10
C LYS A 67 -11.28 17.03 -7.90
N SER A 68 -12.40 16.81 -7.21
CA SER A 68 -13.71 16.81 -7.83
C SER A 68 -13.80 18.19 -8.43
N SER A 69 -13.38 18.31 -9.68
CA SER A 69 -13.75 19.43 -10.52
C SER A 69 -15.24 19.24 -10.68
N ALA A 70 -16.00 19.81 -9.75
CA ALA A 70 -17.43 19.92 -9.87
C ALA A 70 -17.70 20.45 -11.29
N PRO A 71 -18.48 19.76 -12.13
CA PRO A 71 -18.95 20.37 -13.35
C PRO A 71 -19.77 21.58 -12.92
N GLY A 72 -19.19 22.75 -13.20
CA GLY A 72 -19.80 24.02 -12.90
C GLY A 72 -21.12 24.20 -13.65
N ALA A 73 -22.02 24.86 -12.95
CA ALA A 73 -22.89 25.92 -13.43
C ALA A 73 -23.97 25.64 -14.49
N ALA A 74 -25.10 26.28 -14.21
CA ALA A 74 -26.22 26.70 -15.07
C ALA A 74 -27.43 25.72 -15.07
N ARG A 75 -28.67 26.17 -14.88
CA ARG A 75 -29.27 27.50 -15.11
C ARG A 75 -30.69 27.56 -14.45
N PRO A 76 -31.53 28.59 -14.72
CA PRO A 76 -31.95 29.69 -13.83
C PRO A 76 -33.41 29.58 -13.33
N ASP A 77 -33.80 30.59 -12.54
CA ASP A 77 -35.15 31.06 -12.13
C ASP A 77 -36.38 30.18 -12.47
#